data_AF-F0BF25-F1
#
_entry.id   AF-F0BF25-F1
#
_cell.length_a   1.000
_cell.length_b   1.000
_cell.length_c   1.000
_cell.angle_alpha   90.00
_cell.angle_beta   90.00
_cell.angle_gamma   90.00
#
_symmetry.space_group_name_H-M   'P 1'
#
loop_
_entity.id
_entity.type
_entity.pdbx_description
1 polymer ?
#
loop_
_entity_poly.entity_id
_entity_poly.type
_entity_poly.pdbx_seq_one_letter_code
_entity_poly.pdbx_strand_id
1 'polypeptide(L)'
;MTVWPLLHVGVFASAVMVLGWLWQRRSGNAGPVDVLWAACLAVAAPYCAWLSDGALLPRVLVAVLGGLWGARLAWHLGVRVFGDPHEDGRYRALREHWNGDQRKFLGFFLAQAVV
;
A
#
# COMPACT_ATOMS: atom_id res chain seq x y z
N MET A 1 -2.76 0.71 -24.34
CA MET A 1 -3.23 0.24 -23.01
C MET A 1 -4.51 0.99 -22.69
N THR A 2 -5.60 0.29 -22.37
CA THR A 2 -6.83 0.93 -21.89
C THR A 2 -6.64 1.41 -20.45
N VAL A 3 -7.34 2.46 -20.03
CA VAL A 3 -7.24 3.02 -18.66
C VAL A 3 -7.88 2.15 -17.57
N TRP A 4 -8.70 1.16 -17.96
CA TRP A 4 -9.47 0.32 -17.05
C TRP A 4 -8.66 -0.43 -15.98
N PRO A 5 -7.51 -1.08 -16.30
CA PRO A 5 -6.73 -1.78 -15.28
C PRO A 5 -6.19 -0.84 -14.19
N LEU A 6 -5.83 0.39 -14.57
CA LEU A 6 -5.36 1.41 -13.63
C LEU A 6 -6.49 1.85 -12.69
N LEU A 7 -7.72 1.97 -13.20
CA LEU A 7 -8.89 2.27 -12.38
C LEU A 7 -9.18 1.13 -11.39
N HIS A 8 -9.10 -0.13 -11.82
CA HIS A 8 -9.29 -1.28 -10.93
C HIS A 8 -8.25 -1.30 -9.82
N VAL A 9 -6.98 -1.05 -10.15
CA VAL A 9 -5.89 -0.94 -9.16
C VAL A 9 -6.13 0.22 -8.20
N GLY A 10 -6.53 1.39 -8.70
CA GLY A 10 -6.81 2.56 -7.87
C GLY A 10 -7.97 2.35 -6.90
N VAL A 11 -9.06 1.73 -7.36
CA VAL A 11 -10.21 1.37 -6.51
C VAL A 11 -9.80 0.34 -5.46
N PHE A 12 -9.04 -0.69 -5.86
CA PHE A 12 -8.53 -1.71 -4.95
C PHE A 12 -7.60 -1.11 -3.88
N ALA A 13 -6.60 -0.32 -4.29
CA ALA A 13 -5.67 0.33 -3.38
C ALA A 13 -6.40 1.28 -2.43
N SER A 14 -7.36 2.06 -2.92
CA SER A 14 -8.18 2.95 -2.09
C SER A 14 -8.97 2.17 -1.04
N ALA A 15 -9.60 1.06 -1.43
CA ALA A 15 -10.32 0.20 -0.49
C ALA A 15 -9.39 -0.38 0.58
N VAL A 16 -8.22 -0.88 0.19
CA VAL A 16 -7.21 -1.41 1.12
C VAL A 16 -6.74 -0.32 2.09
N MET A 17 -6.50 0.90 1.60
CA MET A 17 -6.07 2.03 2.45
C MET A 17 -7.16 2.47 3.43
N VAL A 18 -8.44 2.44 3.03
CA VAL A 18 -9.56 2.71 3.95
C VAL A 18 -9.64 1.63 5.04
N LEU A 19 -9.44 0.36 4.70
CA LEU A 19 -9.37 -0.73 5.69
C LEU A 19 -8.17 -0.56 6.64
N GLY A 20 -7.01 -0.18 6.10
CA GLY A 20 -5.82 0.16 6.88
C GLY A 20 -6.04 1.30 7.85
N TRP A 21 -6.74 2.35 7.41
CA TRP A 21 -7.13 3.47 8.27
C TRP A 21 -8.11 3.02 9.38
N LEU A 22 -9.10 2.19 9.07
CA LEU A 22 -10.00 1.63 10.09
C LEU A 22 -9.24 0.79 11.14
N TRP A 23 -8.22 0.05 10.71
CA TRP A 23 -7.33 -0.66 11.62
C TRP A 23 -6.50 0.30 12.47
N GLN A 24 -5.87 1.31 11.85
CA GLN A 24 -5.08 2.36 12.52
C GLN A 24 -5.89 3.14 13.56
N ARG A 25 -7.19 3.34 13.33
CA ARG A 25 -8.10 3.93 14.31
C ARG A 25 -8.26 3.11 15.57
N ARG A 26 -8.22 1.78 15.47
CA ARG A 26 -8.37 0.86 16.61
C ARG A 26 -7.04 0.55 17.28
N SER A 27 -5.99 0.33 16.51
CA SER A 27 -4.67 -0.03 17.03
C SER A 27 -3.87 1.17 17.52
N GLY A 28 -4.21 2.38 17.05
CA GLY A 28 -3.39 3.56 17.29
C GLY A 28 -2.04 3.52 16.58
N ASN A 29 -1.83 2.61 15.62
CA ASN A 29 -0.57 2.45 14.89
C ASN A 29 -0.79 2.72 13.39
N ALA A 30 -0.13 3.74 12.85
CA ALA A 30 -0.20 4.08 11.42
C ALA A 30 0.86 3.37 10.56
N GLY A 31 1.76 2.59 11.16
CA GLY A 31 2.81 1.82 10.47
C GLY A 31 2.35 0.93 9.31
N PRO A 32 1.18 0.26 9.37
CA PRO A 32 0.78 -0.63 8.27
C PRO A 32 0.51 0.06 6.95
N VAL A 33 0.38 1.39 6.90
CA VAL A 33 0.17 2.11 5.65
C VAL A 33 1.25 1.79 4.60
N ASP A 34 2.51 1.72 5.02
CA ASP A 34 3.64 1.41 4.12
C ASP A 34 3.58 -0.07 3.67
N VAL A 35 3.16 -0.96 4.58
CA VAL A 35 3.01 -2.40 4.32
C VAL A 35 1.91 -2.63 3.28
N LEU A 36 0.76 -1.98 3.48
CA LEU A 36 -0.39 -2.07 2.60
C LEU A 36 -0.09 -1.47 1.22
N TRP A 37 0.67 -0.38 1.17
CA TRP A 37 1.10 0.23 -0.08
C TRP A 37 1.98 -0.73 -0.88
N ALA A 38 3.02 -1.28 -0.25
CA ALA A 38 3.91 -2.25 -0.89
C ALA A 38 3.17 -3.53 -1.31
N ALA A 39 2.19 -4.00 -0.52
CA ALA A 39 1.35 -5.14 -0.86
C ALA A 39 0.43 -4.85 -2.06
N CYS A 40 -0.15 -3.65 -2.13
CA CYS A 40 -0.96 -3.23 -3.29
C CYS A 40 -0.12 -3.24 -4.57
N LEU A 41 1.12 -2.75 -4.51
CA LEU A 41 2.04 -2.78 -5.64
C LEU A 41 2.38 -4.23 -6.06
N ALA A 42 2.62 -5.11 -5.09
CA ALA A 42 2.92 -6.52 -5.34
C ALA A 42 1.78 -7.24 -6.09
N VAL A 43 0.54 -6.82 -5.87
CA VAL A 43 -0.65 -7.34 -6.56
C VAL A 43 -0.90 -6.63 -7.89
N ALA A 44 -0.67 -5.32 -7.96
CA ALA A 44 -0.90 -4.51 -9.16
C ALA A 44 0.01 -4.93 -10.32
N ALA A 45 1.29 -5.24 -10.04
CA ALA A 45 2.25 -5.63 -11.08
C ALA A 45 1.82 -6.88 -11.88
N PRO A 46 1.51 -8.04 -11.26
CA PRO A 46 1.02 -9.20 -12.00
C PRO A 46 -0.37 -8.97 -12.62
N TYR A 47 -1.25 -8.20 -11.97
CA TYR A 47 -2.56 -7.87 -12.51
C TYR A 47 -2.48 -7.07 -13.83
N CYS A 48 -1.64 -6.03 -13.85
CA CYS A 48 -1.40 -5.23 -15.05
C CYS A 48 -0.72 -6.05 -16.15
N ALA A 49 0.23 -6.92 -15.81
CA ALA A 49 0.87 -7.82 -16.76
C ALA A 49 -0.10 -8.86 -17.36
N TRP A 50 -1.11 -9.29 -16.60
CA TRP A 50 -2.15 -10.19 -17.08
C TRP A 50 -3.06 -9.51 -18.11
N LEU A 51 -3.45 -8.25 -17.86
CA LEU A 51 -4.36 -7.48 -18.72
C LEU A 51 -3.65 -6.72 -19.85
N SER A 52 -2.33 -6.63 -19.85
CA SER A 52 -1.58 -5.96 -20.90
C SER A 52 -1.52 -6.80 -22.17
N ASP A 53 -1.82 -6.20 -23.32
CA ASP A 53 -1.49 -6.77 -24.62
C ASP A 53 -0.02 -6.48 -24.97
N GLY A 54 0.68 -7.45 -25.57
CA GLY A 54 2.07 -7.30 -26.00
C GLY A 54 2.91 -8.57 -25.82
N ALA A 55 4.21 -8.43 -26.07
CA ALA A 55 5.16 -9.53 -25.99
C ALA A 55 5.17 -10.16 -24.59
N LEU A 56 5.24 -11.51 -24.55
CA LEU A 56 5.16 -12.27 -23.30
C LEU A 56 6.30 -11.93 -22.33
N LEU A 57 7.53 -11.77 -22.84
CA LEU A 57 8.71 -11.60 -22.01
C LEU A 57 8.65 -10.32 -21.14
N PRO A 58 8.39 -9.11 -21.66
CA PRO A 58 8.20 -7.92 -20.82
C PRO A 58 7.10 -8.07 -19.77
N ARG A 59 5.99 -8.73 -20.11
CA ARG A 59 4.85 -8.94 -19.20
C ARG A 59 5.25 -9.82 -18.01
N VAL A 60 5.91 -10.94 -18.29
CA VAL A 60 6.40 -11.85 -17.26
C VAL A 60 7.44 -11.16 -16.39
N LEU A 61 8.37 -10.40 -16.98
CA LEU A 61 9.37 -9.65 -16.21
C LEU A 61 8.73 -8.62 -15.27
N VAL A 62 7.73 -7.86 -15.73
CA VAL A 62 6.99 -6.90 -14.89
C VAL A 62 6.25 -7.61 -13.76
N ALA A 63 5.54 -8.70 -14.06
CA ALA A 63 4.82 -9.47 -13.06
C ALA A 63 5.75 -10.03 -11.97
N VAL A 64 6.86 -10.64 -12.39
CA VAL A 64 7.80 -11.31 -11.49
C VAL A 64 8.64 -10.29 -10.73
N LEU A 65 9.31 -9.37 -11.40
CA LEU A 65 10.20 -8.41 -10.74
C LEU A 65 9.40 -7.42 -9.89
N GLY A 66 8.30 -6.87 -10.41
CA GLY A 66 7.43 -5.96 -9.66
C GLY A 66 6.72 -6.65 -8.51
N GLY A 67 6.16 -7.84 -8.75
CA GLY A 67 5.47 -8.63 -7.74
C GLY A 67 6.40 -9.08 -6.62
N LEU A 68 7.55 -9.68 -6.94
CA LEU A 68 8.51 -10.14 -5.93
C LEU A 68 9.13 -8.98 -5.16
N TRP A 69 9.46 -7.87 -5.83
CA TRP A 69 10.01 -6.71 -5.16
C TRP A 69 9.00 -6.10 -4.18
N GLY A 70 7.75 -5.90 -4.62
CA GLY A 70 6.67 -5.40 -3.77
C GLY A 70 6.39 -6.34 -2.60
N ALA A 71 6.31 -7.65 -2.84
CA ALA A 71 6.06 -8.64 -1.79
C ALA A 71 7.20 -8.69 -0.76
N ARG A 72 8.46 -8.66 -1.22
CA ARG A 72 9.64 -8.57 -0.33
C ARG A 72 9.60 -7.31 0.52
N LEU A 73 9.25 -6.18 -0.07
CA LEU A 73 9.16 -4.90 0.65
C LEU A 73 8.02 -4.93 1.68
N ALA A 74 6.84 -5.41 1.30
CA ALA A 74 5.69 -5.56 2.20
C ALA A 74 6.02 -6.49 3.37
N TRP A 75 6.70 -7.61 3.12
CA TRP A 75 7.16 -8.53 4.16
C TRP A 75 8.15 -7.84 5.12
N HIS A 76 9.18 -7.18 4.58
CA HIS A 76 10.19 -6.51 5.38
C HIS A 76 9.59 -5.41 6.27
N LEU A 77 8.68 -4.61 5.71
CA LEU A 77 7.95 -3.59 6.47
C LEU A 77 6.99 -4.22 7.49
N GLY A 78 6.32 -5.31 7.13
CA GLY A 78 5.40 -6.02 8.03
C GLY A 78 6.12 -6.56 9.25
N VAL A 79 7.27 -7.24 9.07
CA VAL A 79 8.10 -7.71 10.17
C VAL A 79 8.54 -6.55 11.07
N ARG A 80 8.90 -5.40 10.49
CA ARG A 80 9.28 -4.21 11.24
C ARG A 80 8.10 -3.60 12.03
N VAL A 81 6.94 -3.46 11.39
CA VAL A 81 5.77 -2.78 11.96
C VAL A 81 5.06 -3.63 13.01
N PHE A 82 4.99 -4.94 12.82
CA PHE A 82 4.33 -5.87 13.75
C PHE A 82 5.29 -6.48 14.76
N GLY A 83 6.60 -6.46 14.49
CA GLY A 83 7.64 -6.94 15.42
C GLY A 83 8.03 -5.93 16.50
N ASP A 84 7.82 -4.64 16.25
CA ASP A 84 8.08 -3.59 17.24
C ASP A 84 6.78 -3.19 17.97
N PRO A 85 6.67 -3.36 19.30
CA PRO A 85 5.46 -2.98 20.04
C PRO A 85 5.16 -1.48 20.02
N HIS A 86 6.14 -0.65 19.66
CA HIS A 86 6.01 0.79 19.65
C HIS A 86 5.69 1.32 18.26
N GLU A 87 4.66 2.17 18.15
CA GLU A 87 4.41 2.93 16.92
C GLU A 87 5.67 3.71 16.52
N ASP A 88 6.07 3.56 15.25
CA ASP A 88 7.28 4.20 14.68
C ASP A 88 7.26 5.71 14.98
N GLY A 89 8.39 6.26 15.40
CA GLY A 89 8.48 7.63 15.92
C GLY A 89 7.96 8.69 14.94
N ARG A 90 8.07 8.41 13.63
CA ARG A 90 7.52 9.24 12.55
C ARG A 90 6.00 9.36 12.63
N TYR A 91 5.30 8.24 12.83
CA TYR A 91 3.83 8.21 12.90
C TYR A 91 3.32 8.77 14.21
N ARG A 92 4.04 8.56 15.32
CA ARG A 92 3.76 9.18 16.60
C ARG A 92 3.86 10.70 16.53
N ALA A 93 4.97 11.23 15.99
CA ALA A 93 5.16 12.67 15.81
C ALA A 93 4.08 13.28 14.90
N LEU A 94 3.67 12.56 13.84
CA LEU A 94 2.58 12.99 12.96
C LEU A 94 1.24 13.02 13.71
N ARG A 95 0.98 12.03 14.56
CA ARG A 95 -0.23 11.94 15.38
C ARG A 95 -0.30 13.07 16.40
N GLU A 96 0.81 13.37 17.07
CA GLU A 96 0.93 14.51 17.99
C GLU A 96 0.74 15.83 17.26
N HIS A 97 1.41 16.02 16.12
CA HIS A 97 1.29 17.23 15.31
C HIS A 97 -0.13 17.46 14.77
N TRP A 98 -0.86 16.39 14.45
CA TRP A 98 -2.23 16.47 13.96
C TRP A 98 -3.29 16.36 15.07
N ASN A 99 -2.89 16.31 16.35
CA ASN A 99 -3.78 16.07 17.49
C ASN A 99 -4.70 14.84 17.29
N GLY A 100 -4.22 13.81 16.59
CA GLY A 100 -4.99 12.62 16.29
C GLY A 100 -6.17 12.82 15.33
N ASP A 101 -6.19 13.89 14.53
CA ASP A 101 -7.26 14.15 13.55
C ASP A 101 -7.35 13.05 12.50
N GLN A 102 -8.43 12.27 12.60
CA GLN A 102 -8.68 11.09 11.77
C GLN A 102 -8.95 11.44 10.30
N ARG A 103 -9.42 12.65 10.00
CA ARG A 103 -9.65 13.09 8.61
C ARG A 103 -8.33 13.31 7.89
N LYS A 104 -7.34 13.88 8.57
CA LYS A 104 -5.98 14.05 8.04
C LYS A 104 -5.30 12.71 7.83
N PHE A 105 -5.45 11.78 8.77
CA PHE A 105 -4.97 10.40 8.60
C PHE A 105 -5.65 9.69 7.43
N LEU A 106 -6.97 9.83 7.25
CA LEU A 106 -7.66 9.26 6.10
C LEU A 106 -7.11 9.84 4.78
N GLY A 107 -6.93 11.17 4.71
CA GLY A 107 -6.32 11.83 3.56
C GLY A 107 -4.90 11.33 3.29
N PHE A 108 -4.11 11.09 4.33
CA PHE A 108 -2.77 10.53 4.22
C PHE A 108 -2.77 9.10 3.66
N PHE A 109 -3.63 8.22 4.18
CA PHE A 109 -3.77 6.85 3.66
C PHE A 109 -4.26 6.84 2.21
N LEU A 110 -5.24 7.68 1.86
CA LEU A 110 -5.74 7.78 0.49
C LEU A 110 -4.72 8.40 -0.47
N ALA A 111 -3.88 9.33 -0.02
CA ALA A 111 -2.79 9.86 -0.83
C ALA A 111 -1.80 8.74 -1.23
N GLN A 112 -1.54 7.78 -0.34
CA GLN A 112 -0.71 6.60 -0.69
C GLN A 112 -1.38 5.70 -1.73
N ALA A 113 -2.71 5.69 -1.86
CA ALA A 113 -3.40 4.86 -2.87
C ALA A 113 -3.27 5.41 -4.31
N VAL A 114 -2.93 6.69 -4.45
CA VAL A 114 -2.91 7.40 -5.75
C VAL A 114 -1.50 7.40 -6.37
N VAL A 115 -0.47 7.17 -5.57
CA VAL A 115 0.95 7.12 -5.99
C VAL A 115 1.33 5.73 -6.44
#